data_AF-F2IAM9-F1
#
_entry.id   AF-F2IAM9-F1
#
_cell.length_a   1.000
_cell.length_b   1.000
_cell.length_c   1.000
_cell.angle_alpha   90.00
_cell.angle_beta   90.00
_cell.angle_gamma   90.00
#
_symmetry.space_group_name_H-M   'P 1'
#
loop_
_entity.id
_entity.type
_entity.pdbx_description
1 polymer ?
#
loop_
_entity_poly.entity_id
_entity_poly.type
_entity_poly.pdbx_seq_one_letter_code
_entity_poly.pdbx_strand_id
1 'polypeptide(L)'
;MKWTNLLQVISILALMSSCQSEYERQIECAKKLVKKERVLIDRMSEIETVSHSYTTLASIKDELSIRAHLSGNEELFNKQIANYRSDCELKTKKEQKHLISKFP
;
A
#
# COMPACT_ATOMS: atom_id res chain seq x y z
N MET A 1 -41.73 -10.75 16.26
CA MET A 1 -40.77 -9.62 16.41
C MET A 1 -39.30 -10.02 16.60
N LYS A 2 -38.92 -11.26 16.94
CA LYS A 2 -37.49 -11.61 17.19
C LYS A 2 -36.66 -11.97 15.93
N TRP A 3 -37.28 -12.57 14.92
CA TRP A 3 -36.59 -13.07 13.72
C TRP A 3 -36.15 -11.97 12.74
N THR A 4 -36.94 -10.90 12.60
CA THR A 4 -36.61 -9.75 11.75
C THR A 4 -35.38 -8.99 12.25
N ASN A 5 -35.26 -8.84 13.57
CA ASN A 5 -34.11 -8.16 14.18
C ASN A 5 -32.83 -9.00 14.04
N LEU A 6 -32.94 -10.33 14.15
CA LEU A 6 -31.82 -11.24 13.94
C LEU A 6 -31.32 -11.21 12.48
N LEU A 7 -32.24 -11.23 11.51
CA LEU A 7 -31.91 -11.11 10.08
C LEU A 7 -31.20 -9.79 9.77
N GLN A 8 -31.68 -8.66 10.33
CA GLN A 8 -31.04 -7.36 10.16
C GLN A 8 -29.61 -7.34 10.71
N VAL A 9 -29.38 -7.93 11.89
CA VAL A 9 -28.03 -8.02 12.47
C VAL A 9 -27.09 -8.85 11.60
N ILE A 10 -27.56 -9.98 11.06
CA ILE A 10 -26.78 -10.84 10.16
C ILE A 10 -26.44 -10.08 8.87
N SER A 11 -27.39 -9.36 8.28
CA SER A 11 -27.15 -8.56 7.07
C SER A 11 -26.12 -7.45 7.29
N ILE A 12 -26.16 -6.77 8.44
CA ILE A 12 -25.16 -5.75 8.80
C ILE A 12 -23.77 -6.37 8.95
N LEU A 13 -23.67 -7.51 9.63
CA LEU A 13 -22.40 -8.22 9.80
C LEU A 13 -21.80 -8.68 8.47
N ALA A 14 -22.64 -9.19 7.55
CA ALA A 14 -22.21 -9.60 6.22
C ALA A 14 -21.74 -8.40 5.35
N LEU A 15 -22.39 -7.24 5.48
CA LEU A 15 -21.97 -6.03 4.80
C LEU A 15 -20.61 -5.53 5.33
N MET A 16 -20.46 -5.47 6.65
CA MET A 16 -19.22 -5.02 7.30
C MET A 16 -18.04 -5.92 6.95
N SER A 17 -18.23 -7.25 6.93
CA SER A 17 -17.16 -8.18 6.55
C SER A 17 -16.77 -8.05 5.07
N SER A 18 -17.73 -7.79 4.18
CA SER A 18 -17.46 -7.50 2.77
C SER A 18 -16.66 -6.20 2.61
N CYS A 19 -17.02 -5.14 3.31
CA CYS A 19 -16.30 -3.86 3.27
C CYS A 19 -14.87 -4.01 3.80
N GLN A 20 -14.68 -4.75 4.89
CA GLN A 20 -13.36 -5.01 5.45
C GLN A 20 -12.48 -5.81 4.48
N SER A 21 -13.03 -6.86 3.86
CA SER A 21 -12.32 -7.68 2.86
C SER A 21 -11.86 -6.85 1.67
N GLU A 22 -12.72 -5.96 1.15
CA GLU A 22 -12.34 -5.07 0.05
C GLU A 22 -11.28 -4.04 0.47
N TYR A 23 -11.39 -3.47 1.68
CA TYR A 23 -10.36 -2.59 2.23
C TYR A 23 -9.00 -3.28 2.32
N GLU A 24 -8.95 -4.50 2.87
CA GLU A 24 -7.72 -5.30 2.97
C GLU A 24 -7.10 -5.58 1.60
N ARG A 25 -7.93 -5.87 0.60
CA ARG A 25 -7.50 -6.05 -0.79
C ARG A 25 -6.88 -4.78 -1.37
N GLN A 26 -7.47 -3.61 -1.14
CA GLN A 26 -6.90 -2.33 -1.59
C GLN A 26 -5.54 -2.07 -0.92
N ILE A 27 -5.41 -2.35 0.37
CA ILE A 27 -4.14 -2.23 1.11
C ILE A 27 -3.08 -3.18 0.55
N GLU A 28 -3.42 -4.43 0.25
CA GLU A 28 -2.45 -5.39 -0.30
C GLU A 28 -1.93 -4.94 -1.66
N CYS A 29 -2.82 -4.49 -2.54
CA CYS A 29 -2.45 -3.94 -3.85
C CYS A 29 -1.56 -2.72 -3.70
N ALA A 30 -1.90 -1.80 -2.80
CA ALA A 30 -1.12 -0.59 -2.54
C ALA A 30 0.29 -0.91 -1.99
N LYS A 31 0.44 -1.91 -1.11
CA LYS A 31 1.76 -2.38 -0.66
C LYS A 31 2.61 -2.90 -1.82
N LYS A 32 2.01 -3.60 -2.79
CA LYS A 32 2.72 -4.05 -4.01
C LYS A 32 3.17 -2.86 -4.88
N LEU A 33 2.32 -1.83 -5.00
CA LEU A 33 2.67 -0.59 -5.72
C LEU A 33 3.81 0.16 -5.05
N VAL A 34 3.80 0.31 -3.73
CA VAL A 34 4.91 0.93 -2.97
C VAL A 34 6.23 0.20 -3.19
N LYS A 35 6.23 -1.13 -3.23
CA LYS A 35 7.45 -1.90 -3.55
C LYS A 35 7.94 -1.61 -4.96
N LYS A 36 7.04 -1.52 -5.95
CA LYS A 36 7.39 -1.19 -7.34
C LYS A 36 7.94 0.23 -7.45
N GLU A 37 7.29 1.20 -6.81
CA GLU A 37 7.74 2.59 -6.72
C GLU A 37 9.19 2.67 -6.24
N ARG A 38 9.51 1.94 -5.17
CA ARG A 38 10.88 1.89 -4.65
C ARG A 38 11.88 1.30 -5.64
N VAL A 39 11.62 0.11 -6.17
CA VAL A 39 12.54 -0.53 -7.13
C VAL A 39 12.80 0.38 -8.32
N LEU A 40 11.79 1.14 -8.73
CA LEU A 40 11.91 2.13 -9.79
C LEU A 40 12.82 3.30 -9.38
N ILE A 41 12.63 3.86 -8.18
CA ILE A 41 13.48 4.93 -7.63
C ILE A 41 14.94 4.48 -7.53
N ASP A 42 15.19 3.27 -7.01
CA ASP A 42 16.53 2.70 -6.90
C ASP A 42 17.19 2.58 -8.29
N ARG A 43 16.46 2.08 -9.29
CA ARG A 43 16.94 1.98 -10.69
C ARG A 43 17.13 3.34 -11.35
N MET A 44 16.31 4.34 -11.04
CA MET A 44 16.49 5.71 -11.54
C MET A 44 17.76 6.34 -11.01
N SER A 45 18.21 5.96 -9.81
CA SER A 45 19.51 6.39 -9.30
C SER A 45 20.69 5.77 -10.08
N GLU A 46 20.46 4.68 -10.81
CA GLU A 46 21.48 3.91 -11.53
C GLU A 46 21.49 4.15 -13.06
N ILE A 47 20.40 4.60 -13.68
CA ILE A 47 20.26 4.70 -15.15
C ILE A 47 19.70 6.06 -15.60
N GLU A 48 20.34 6.69 -16.60
CA GLU A 48 19.91 7.93 -17.30
C GLU A 48 18.59 7.83 -18.10
N THR A 49 17.88 6.70 -18.07
CA THR A 49 16.53 6.56 -18.69
C THR A 49 15.47 7.16 -17.77
N VAL A 50 15.57 8.47 -17.61
CA VAL A 50 14.85 9.37 -16.71
C VAL A 50 13.36 9.43 -17.08
N SER A 51 13.03 9.65 -18.36
CA SER A 51 11.65 9.91 -18.82
C SER A 51 10.65 8.77 -18.54
N HIS A 52 10.96 7.53 -18.95
CA HIS A 52 10.03 6.40 -18.79
C HIS A 52 9.77 6.06 -17.33
N SER A 53 10.80 6.17 -16.50
CA SER A 53 10.71 5.94 -15.07
C SER A 53 9.86 7.02 -14.38
N TYR A 54 9.96 8.30 -14.76
CA TYR A 54 9.04 9.32 -14.24
C TYR A 54 7.58 9.08 -14.63
N THR A 55 7.31 8.67 -15.88
CA THR A 55 5.93 8.33 -16.30
C THR A 55 5.36 7.15 -15.52
N THR A 56 6.18 6.14 -15.22
CA THR A 56 5.78 4.98 -14.43
C THR A 56 5.59 5.35 -12.96
N LEU A 57 6.38 6.28 -12.41
CA LEU A 57 6.20 6.76 -11.06
C LEU A 57 4.90 7.57 -10.91
N ALA A 58 4.57 8.40 -11.90
CA ALA A 58 3.32 9.13 -11.94
C ALA A 58 2.11 8.18 -11.97
N SER A 59 2.13 7.16 -12.83
CA SER A 59 1.04 6.19 -12.88
C SER A 59 0.86 5.40 -11.59
N ILE A 60 1.95 5.07 -10.89
CA ILE A 60 1.87 4.43 -9.56
C ILE A 60 1.22 5.37 -8.53
N LYS A 61 1.53 6.67 -8.55
CA LYS A 61 0.91 7.65 -7.66
C LYS A 61 -0.58 7.79 -7.93
N ASP A 62 -0.97 7.85 -9.19
CA ASP A 62 -2.38 7.92 -9.60
C ASP A 62 -3.14 6.66 -9.17
N GLU A 63 -2.56 5.47 -9.38
CA GLU A 63 -3.18 4.21 -8.96
C GLU A 63 -3.33 4.13 -7.43
N LEU A 64 -2.34 4.61 -6.66
CA LEU A 64 -2.45 4.70 -5.21
C LEU A 64 -3.59 5.63 -4.77
N SER A 65 -3.74 6.78 -5.44
CA SER A 65 -4.84 7.72 -5.17
C SER A 65 -6.21 7.10 -5.45
N ILE A 66 -6.34 6.37 -6.57
CA ILE A 66 -7.59 5.67 -6.92
C ILE A 66 -7.92 4.61 -5.87
N ARG A 67 -6.92 3.83 -5.42
CA ARG A 67 -7.14 2.80 -4.40
C ARG A 67 -7.49 3.39 -3.03
N ALA A 68 -6.90 4.53 -2.68
CA ALA A 68 -7.23 5.26 -1.46
C ALA A 68 -8.71 5.68 -1.48
N HIS A 69 -9.17 6.21 -2.61
CA HIS A 69 -10.57 6.58 -2.80
C HIS A 69 -11.52 5.37 -2.73
N LEU A 70 -11.16 4.26 -3.37
CA LEU A 70 -11.95 3.02 -3.36
C LEU A 70 -11.97 2.27 -2.01
N SER A 71 -11.06 2.60 -1.10
CA SER A 71 -10.96 1.92 0.20
C SER A 71 -12.16 2.19 1.13
N GLY A 72 -12.93 3.26 0.89
CA GLY A 72 -14.00 3.69 1.78
C GLY A 72 -13.54 4.39 3.07
N ASN A 73 -12.23 4.42 3.34
CA ASN A 73 -11.62 5.25 4.39
C ASN A 73 -10.21 5.70 3.96
N GLU A 74 -10.19 6.79 3.20
CA GLU A 74 -9.00 7.33 2.57
C GLU A 74 -7.92 7.76 3.60
N GLU A 75 -8.34 8.35 4.72
CA GLU A 75 -7.42 8.80 5.77
C GLU A 75 -6.68 7.62 6.42
N LEU A 76 -7.42 6.59 6.83
CA LEU A 76 -6.84 5.39 7.43
C LEU A 76 -5.94 4.65 6.42
N PHE A 77 -6.38 4.55 5.17
CA PHE A 77 -5.61 3.96 4.10
C PHE A 77 -4.27 4.68 3.91
N ASN A 78 -4.30 6.00 3.75
CA ASN A 78 -3.11 6.82 3.54
C ASN A 78 -2.13 6.70 4.71
N LYS A 79 -2.64 6.68 5.94
CA LYS A 79 -1.83 6.47 7.15
C LYS A 79 -1.14 5.11 7.15
N GLN A 80 -1.86 4.04 6.79
CA GLN A 80 -1.28 2.69 6.72
C GLN A 80 -0.23 2.57 5.62
N ILE A 81 -0.44 3.19 4.46
CA ILE A 81 0.53 3.19 3.36
C ILE A 81 1.76 4.03 3.70
N ALA A 82 1.60 5.17 4.36
CA ALA A 82 2.71 5.98 4.85
C ALA A 82 3.57 5.20 5.87
N ASN A 83 2.93 4.55 6.84
CA ASN A 83 3.63 3.69 7.80
C ASN A 83 4.40 2.57 7.08
N TYR A 84 3.77 1.93 6.10
CA TYR A 84 4.41 0.87 5.33
C TYR A 84 5.63 1.37 4.52
N ARG A 85 5.55 2.56 3.92
CA ARG A 85 6.68 3.20 3.23
C ARG A 85 7.85 3.40 4.19
N SER A 86 7.60 3.99 5.36
CA SER A 86 8.59 4.21 6.42
C SER A 86 9.25 2.91 6.89
N ASP A 87 8.45 1.86 7.13
CA ASP A 87 8.95 0.54 7.53
C ASP A 87 9.88 -0.06 6.47
N CYS A 88 9.48 0.05 5.20
CA CYS A 88 10.33 -0.38 4.12
C CYS A 88 11.66 0.40 4.14
N GLU A 89 11.67 1.71 4.38
CA GLU A 89 12.91 2.53 4.37
C GLU A 89 13.87 2.12 5.49
N LEU A 90 13.32 1.85 6.67
CA LEU A 90 14.08 1.36 7.82
C LEU A 90 14.73 0.01 7.55
N LYS A 91 14.03 -0.92 6.87
CA LYS A 91 14.59 -2.23 6.51
C LYS A 91 15.78 -2.11 5.56
N THR A 92 15.67 -1.28 4.52
CA THR A 92 16.77 -1.04 3.57
C THR A 92 18.00 -0.44 4.25
N LYS A 93 17.82 0.55 5.14
CA LYS A 93 18.93 1.14 5.91
C LYS A 93 19.61 0.11 6.83
N LYS A 94 18.84 -0.81 7.41
CA LYS A 94 19.37 -1.87 8.28
C LYS A 94 20.15 -2.92 7.48
N GLU A 95 19.66 -3.30 6.31
CA GLU A 95 20.34 -4.23 5.38
C GLU A 95 21.65 -3.62 4.85
N GLN A 96 21.66 -2.35 4.47
CA GLN A 96 22.89 -1.65 4.06
C GLN A 96 23.94 -1.60 5.19
N LYS A 97 23.53 -1.28 6.42
CA LYS A 97 24.45 -1.31 7.58
C LYS A 97 25.06 -2.69 7.82
N HIS A 98 24.30 -3.75 7.57
CA HIS A 98 24.78 -5.12 7.77
C HIS A 98 25.71 -5.60 6.65
N LEU A 99 25.55 -5.07 5.44
CA LEU A 99 26.48 -5.29 4.33
C LEU A 99 27.80 -4.53 4.53
N ILE A 100 27.73 -3.29 5.03
CA ILE A 100 28.93 -2.49 5.33
C ILE A 100 29.73 -3.10 6.49
N SER A 101 29.08 -3.71 7.49
CA SER A 101 29.79 -4.36 8.60
C SER A 101 30.47 -5.69 8.24
N LYS A 102 30.28 -6.21 7.01
CA LYS A 102 30.90 -7.45 6.52
C LYS A 102 32.18 -7.22 5.71
N PHE A 103 32.52 -5.97 5.42
CA PHE A 103 33.79 -5.61 4.81
C PHE A 103 34.56 -4.71 5.80
N PRO A 104 35.73 -5.15 6.32
CA PRO A 104 36.56 -4.35 7.22
C PRO A 104 37.18 -3.14 6.51
#